data_AF-A0A7K3XDE1-F1
#
_entry.id   AF-A0A7K3XDE1-F1
#
_cell.length_a   1.000
_cell.length_b   1.000
_cell.length_c   1.000
_cell.angle_alpha   90.00
_cell.angle_beta   90.00
_cell.angle_gamma   90.00
#
_symmetry.space_group_name_H-M   'P 1'
#
loop_
_entity.id
_entity.type
_entity.pdbx_description
1 polymer ?
#
loop_
_entity_poly.entity_id
_entity_poly.type
_entity_poly.pdbx_seq_one_letter_code
_entity_poly.pdbx_strand_id
1 'polypeptide(L)'
;VGTVWVDAGYRTTVIERGAAHGIDVQVVPKAPGQKGFQPLPKRWAIERTNGWIMLHRRLVRDYETSPEHSRAHIHWAMIDNMSRRLTHETTLSWRDDQPETGTPTLI
;
A
#
# COMPACT_ATOMS: atom_id res chain seq x y z
N VAL A 1 -21.18 -6.37 8.67
CA VAL A 1 -20.51 -7.14 7.61
C VAL A 1 -19.65 -6.17 6.83
N GLY A 2 -18.33 -6.34 6.83
CA GLY A 2 -17.42 -5.48 6.06
C GLY A 2 -17.36 -5.97 4.61
N THR A 3 -17.47 -5.06 3.65
CA THR A 3 -17.31 -5.40 2.22
C THR A 3 -15.86 -5.21 1.80
N VAL A 4 -15.30 -6.21 1.13
CA VAL A 4 -13.95 -6.19 0.54
C VAL A 4 -14.07 -6.38 -0.96
N TRP A 5 -13.45 -5.49 -1.73
CA TRP A 5 -13.35 -5.62 -3.18
C TRP A 5 -12.05 -6.31 -3.57
N VAL A 6 -12.14 -7.30 -4.47
CA VAL A 6 -11.00 -8.04 -5.00
C VAL A 6 -11.00 -8.03 -6.53
N ASP A 7 -9.86 -8.26 -7.16
CA ASP A 7 -9.82 -8.38 -8.62
C ASP A 7 -10.22 -9.79 -9.11
N ALA A 8 -10.41 -9.93 -10.41
CA ALA A 8 -10.83 -11.18 -11.05
C ALA A 8 -9.85 -12.36 -10.93
N GLY A 9 -8.64 -12.15 -10.41
CA GLY A 9 -7.68 -13.21 -10.13
C GLY A 9 -7.99 -14.03 -8.88
N TYR A 10 -8.87 -13.53 -8.01
CA TYR A 10 -9.27 -14.21 -6.78
C TYR A 10 -10.27 -15.33 -7.08
N ARG A 11 -10.01 -16.51 -6.51
CA ARG A 11 -10.83 -17.72 -6.70
C ARG A 11 -12.02 -17.75 -5.74
N THR A 12 -13.02 -18.57 -6.05
CA THR A 12 -14.21 -18.81 -5.22
C THR A 12 -13.88 -19.16 -3.78
N THR A 13 -12.76 -19.86 -3.55
CA THR A 13 -12.28 -20.20 -2.20
C THR A 13 -12.06 -18.99 -1.29
N VAL A 14 -11.69 -17.83 -1.86
CA VAL A 14 -11.50 -16.60 -1.09
C VAL A 14 -12.84 -15.98 -0.70
N ILE A 15 -13.84 -16.09 -1.56
CA ILE A 15 -15.20 -15.63 -1.30
C ILE A 15 -15.82 -16.46 -0.17
N GLU A 16 -15.73 -17.79 -0.27
CA GLU A 16 -16.21 -18.72 0.75
C GLU A 16 -15.52 -18.50 2.09
N ARG A 17 -14.19 -18.32 2.08
CA ARG A 17 -13.43 -18.05 3.29
C ARG A 17 -13.83 -16.70 3.90
N GLY A 18 -14.01 -15.66 3.09
CA GLY A 18 -14.48 -14.35 3.56
C GLY A 18 -15.85 -14.44 4.22
N ALA A 19 -16.79 -15.15 3.59
CA ALA A 19 -18.12 -15.37 4.13
C ALA A 19 -18.09 -16.08 5.48
N ALA A 20 -17.21 -17.08 5.66
CA ALA A 20 -17.01 -17.76 6.94
C ALA A 20 -16.53 -16.83 8.08
N HIS A 21 -15.94 -15.68 7.74
CA HIS A 21 -15.52 -14.64 8.69
C HIS A 21 -16.45 -13.42 8.72
N GLY A 22 -17.63 -13.49 8.10
CA GLY A 22 -18.59 -12.37 8.04
C GLY A 22 -18.13 -11.21 7.16
N ILE A 23 -17.31 -11.50 6.14
CA ILE A 23 -16.79 -10.55 5.16
C ILE A 23 -17.47 -10.80 3.82
N ASP A 24 -18.07 -9.77 3.25
CA ASP A 24 -18.63 -9.82 1.90
C ASP A 24 -17.53 -9.53 0.88
N VAL A 25 -17.09 -10.56 0.15
CA VAL A 25 -16.02 -10.44 -0.85
C VAL A 25 -16.63 -10.24 -2.24
N GLN A 26 -16.48 -9.03 -2.77
CA GLN A 26 -16.99 -8.65 -4.09
C GLN A 26 -15.88 -8.65 -5.13
N VAL A 27 -16.01 -9.51 -6.14
CA VAL A 27 -15.07 -9.56 -7.27
C VAL A 27 -15.41 -8.44 -8.26
N VAL A 28 -14.43 -7.58 -8.55
CA VAL A 28 -14.55 -6.50 -9.54
C VAL A 28 -13.87 -6.96 -10.84
N PRO A 29 -14.63 -7.36 -11.87
CA PRO A 29 -14.07 -7.76 -13.14
C PRO A 29 -13.55 -6.55 -13.95
N LYS A 30 -12.71 -6.84 -14.95
CA LYS A 30 -12.36 -5.85 -15.98
C LYS A 30 -13.62 -5.44 -16.74
N ALA A 31 -13.65 -4.20 -17.23
CA ALA A 31 -14.77 -3.74 -18.03
C ALA A 31 -14.91 -4.57 -19.33
N PRO A 32 -16.12 -4.93 -19.77
CA PRO A 32 -16.31 -5.64 -21.03
C PRO A 32 -15.69 -4.88 -22.20
N GLY A 33 -14.88 -5.57 -23.01
CA GLY A 33 -14.21 -4.96 -24.16
C GLY A 33 -13.00 -4.08 -23.84
N GLN A 34 -12.55 -4.01 -22.58
CA GLN A 34 -11.36 -3.25 -22.19
C GLN A 34 -10.13 -3.74 -22.95
N LYS A 35 -9.52 -2.85 -23.74
CA LYS A 35 -8.20 -3.04 -24.36
C LYS A 35 -7.16 -2.27 -23.55
N GLY A 36 -6.05 -2.91 -23.22
CA GLY A 36 -4.98 -2.30 -22.42
C GLY A 36 -5.27 -2.23 -20.92
N PHE A 37 -4.43 -1.48 -20.21
CA PHE A 37 -4.50 -1.35 -18.75
C PHE A 37 -5.47 -0.23 -18.35
N GLN A 38 -6.45 -0.57 -17.51
CA GLN A 38 -7.35 0.38 -16.86
C GLN A 38 -7.33 0.08 -15.36
N PRO A 39 -6.98 1.06 -14.50
CA PRO A 39 -7.03 0.88 -13.06
C PRO A 39 -8.45 0.54 -12.60
N LEU A 40 -8.59 -0.49 -11.78
CA LEU A 40 -9.88 -0.81 -11.14
C LEU A 40 -10.24 0.29 -10.12
N PRO A 41 -11.54 0.59 -9.93
CA PRO A 41 -11.98 1.51 -8.89
C PRO A 41 -11.42 1.15 -7.51
N LYS A 42 -10.96 2.15 -6.75
CA LYS A 42 -10.34 2.03 -5.40
C LYS A 42 -9.00 1.28 -5.32
N ARG A 43 -8.52 0.64 -6.40
CA ARG A 43 -7.21 -0.05 -6.42
C ARG A 43 -6.04 0.88 -6.11
N TRP A 44 -6.17 2.16 -6.48
CA TRP A 44 -5.17 3.19 -6.20
C TRP A 44 -4.80 3.27 -4.71
N ALA A 45 -5.74 2.97 -3.80
CA ALA A 45 -5.48 3.07 -2.36
C ALA A 45 -4.47 2.00 -1.89
N ILE A 46 -4.59 0.77 -2.40
CA ILE A 46 -3.67 -0.33 -2.10
C ILE A 46 -2.30 -0.05 -2.72
N GLU A 47 -2.29 0.34 -4.00
CA GLU A 47 -1.05 0.64 -4.72
C GLU A 47 -0.29 1.82 -4.10
N ARG A 48 -1.02 2.83 -3.61
CA ARG A 48 -0.44 3.96 -2.88
C ARG A 48 0.18 3.52 -1.55
N THR A 49 -0.53 2.71 -0.76
CA THR A 49 0.01 2.17 0.49
C THR A 49 1.28 1.37 0.26
N ASN A 50 1.29 0.52 -0.77
CA ASN A 50 2.48 -0.22 -1.19
C ASN A 50 3.59 0.73 -1.64
N GLY A 51 3.26 1.79 -2.39
CA GLY A 51 4.21 2.84 -2.78
C GLY A 51 4.92 3.49 -1.60
N TRP A 52 4.19 3.81 -0.52
CA TRP A 52 4.79 4.33 0.72
C TRP A 52 5.70 3.30 1.40
N ILE A 53 5.22 2.06 1.55
CA ILE A 53 5.99 0.97 2.15
C ILE A 53 7.29 0.71 1.37
N MET A 54 7.24 0.87 0.04
CA MET A 54 8.40 0.64 -0.82
C MET A 54 9.58 1.58 -0.57
N LEU A 55 9.34 2.74 0.04
CA LEU A 55 10.40 3.70 0.39
C LEU A 55 11.19 3.27 1.64
N HIS A 56 10.69 2.29 2.39
CA HIS A 56 11.36 1.74 3.56
C HIS A 56 12.11 0.45 3.17
N ARG A 57 13.43 0.54 2.98
CA ARG A 57 14.31 -0.58 2.54
C ARG A 57 14.00 -1.90 3.26
N ARG A 58 13.79 -1.84 4.57
CA ARG A 58 13.59 -3.00 5.44
C ARG A 58 12.27 -3.73 5.20
N LEU A 59 11.30 -3.11 4.52
CA LEU A 59 10.04 -3.75 4.12
C LEU A 59 10.10 -4.36 2.71
N VAL A 60 11.12 -4.03 1.92
CA VAL A 60 11.23 -4.46 0.51
C VAL A 60 12.39 -5.42 0.28
N ARG A 61 13.51 -5.21 0.97
CA ARG A 61 14.78 -5.90 0.70
C ARG A 61 15.19 -6.86 1.80
N ASP A 62 14.72 -6.62 3.02
CA ASP A 62 15.02 -7.48 4.17
C ASP A 62 13.74 -8.17 4.60
N TYR A 63 13.74 -9.50 4.60
CA TYR A 63 12.61 -10.26 5.13
C TYR A 63 12.83 -10.48 6.63
N GLU A 64 11.87 -10.06 7.44
CA GLU A 64 11.87 -10.35 8.86
C GLU A 64 11.48 -11.80 9.12
N THR A 65 12.24 -12.49 9.97
CA THR A 65 11.92 -13.86 10.40
C THR A 65 10.65 -13.92 11.25
N SER A 66 10.39 -12.87 12.04
CA SER A 66 9.23 -12.75 12.92
C SER A 66 8.15 -11.86 12.28
N PRO A 67 6.89 -12.34 12.19
CA PRO A 67 5.76 -11.51 11.78
C PRO A 67 5.55 -10.28 12.67
N GLU A 68 5.86 -10.37 13.96
CA GLU A 68 5.77 -9.23 14.89
C GLU A 68 6.72 -8.10 14.50
N HIS A 69 7.95 -8.43 14.09
CA HIS A 69 8.92 -7.44 13.61
C HIS A 69 8.47 -6.82 12.29
N SER A 70 7.98 -7.63 11.35
CA SER A 70 7.45 -7.12 10.07
C SER A 70 6.32 -6.11 10.31
N ARG A 71 5.39 -6.45 11.21
CA ARG A 71 4.29 -5.56 11.61
C ARG A 71 4.79 -4.25 12.24
N ALA A 72 5.81 -4.31 13.09
CA ALA A 72 6.41 -3.12 13.68
C ALA A 72 7.00 -2.17 12.62
N HIS A 73 7.69 -2.71 11.61
CA HIS A 73 8.21 -1.89 10.50
C HIS A 73 7.11 -1.26 9.66
N ILE A 74 6.00 -1.97 9.41
CA ILE A 74 4.85 -1.39 8.72
C ILE A 74 4.29 -0.20 9.51
N HIS A 75 4.19 -0.33 10.84
CA HIS A 75 3.75 0.78 11.69
C HIS A 75 4.71 1.96 11.63
N TRP A 76 6.02 1.73 11.70
CA TRP A 76 7.02 2.80 11.58
C TRP A 76 6.96 3.51 10.22
N ALA A 77 6.79 2.77 9.13
CA ALA A 77 6.62 3.35 7.81
C ALA A 77 5.38 4.27 7.73
N MET A 78 4.26 3.84 8.32
CA MET A 78 3.05 4.65 8.35
C MET A 78 3.16 5.86 9.27
N ILE A 79 3.88 5.75 10.39
CA ILE A 79 4.16 6.89 11.29
C ILE A 79 4.97 7.96 10.56
N ASP A 80 6.06 7.58 9.86
CA ASP A 80 6.87 8.52 9.07
C ASP A 80 6.02 9.22 7.99
N ASN A 81 5.27 8.44 7.19
CA ASN A 81 4.39 8.97 6.16
C ASN A 81 3.33 9.94 6.74
N MET A 82 2.69 9.59 7.85
CA MET A 82 1.72 10.48 8.50
C MET A 82 2.38 11.75 9.04
N SER A 83 3.55 11.63 9.69
CA SER A 83 4.30 12.76 10.24
C SER A 83 4.65 13.78 9.14
N ARG A 84 5.15 13.32 8.00
CA ARG A 84 5.49 14.19 6.86
C ARG A 84 4.26 14.85 6.25
N ARG A 85 3.17 14.09 6.12
CA ARG A 85 1.91 14.65 5.60
C ARG A 85 1.33 15.76 6.48
N LEU A 86 1.57 15.71 7.80
CA LEU A 86 1.20 16.79 8.71
C LEU A 86 2.00 18.07 8.48
N THR A 87 3.24 17.97 8.00
CA THR A 87 4.10 19.12 7.66
C THR A 87 4.08 19.48 6.16
N HIS A 88 3.16 18.87 5.39
CA HIS A 88 3.11 18.98 3.92
C HIS A 88 4.38 18.49 3.19
N GLU A 89 5.20 17.68 3.85
CA GLU A 89 6.34 16.99 3.28
C GLU A 89 5.93 15.63 2.69
N THR A 90 6.79 15.09 1.84
CA THR A 90 6.67 13.73 1.29
C THR A 90 7.85 12.87 1.74
N THR A 91 7.65 11.57 1.90
CA THR A 91 8.75 10.62 2.17
C THR A 91 9.75 10.68 1.04
N LEU A 92 11.02 10.95 1.39
CA LEU A 92 12.10 11.09 0.43
C LEU A 92 12.24 9.82 -0.40
N SER A 93 12.21 9.99 -1.71
CA SER A 93 12.48 8.96 -2.71
C SER A 93 13.88 9.14 -3.28
N TRP A 94 14.44 8.07 -3.86
CA TRP A 94 15.73 8.18 -4.57
C TRP A 94 15.67 9.07 -5.82
N ARG A 95 14.45 9.46 -6.24
CA ARG A 95 14.22 10.35 -7.38
C ARG A 95 14.12 11.82 -6.96
N ASP A 96 14.05 12.09 -5.67
CA ASP A 96 13.98 13.45 -5.18
C ASP A 96 15.40 14.01 -5.23
N ASP A 97 15.53 15.23 -5.75
CA ASP A 97 16.82 15.93 -5.75
C ASP A 97 17.34 15.96 -4.32
N GLN A 98 18.58 15.52 -4.14
CA GLN A 98 19.21 15.63 -2.83
C GLN A 98 19.22 17.12 -2.47
N PRO A 99 18.75 17.50 -1.26
CA PRO A 99 18.87 18.88 -0.83
C PRO A 99 20.34 19.26 -0.93
N GLU A 100 20.59 20.34 -1.66
CA GLU A 100 21.92 20.90 -1.83
C GLU A 100 22.58 21.08 -0.45
N THR A 101 23.78 20.49 -0.30
CA THR A 101 24.53 20.44 0.96
C THR A 101 24.73 21.86 1.49
N GLY A 102 23.88 22.29 2.41
CA GLY A 102 23.94 23.64 3.00
C GLY A 102 22.59 24.30 3.25
N THR A 103 21.51 23.86 2.61
CA THR A 103 20.17 24.39 2.91
C THR A 103 19.60 23.66 4.13
N PRO A 104 19.37 24.33 5.27
CA PRO A 104 18.71 23.69 6.40
C PRO A 104 17.29 23.31 5.96
N THR A 105 16.95 22.02 6.08
CA THR A 105 15.54 21.63 6.08
C THR A 105 14.94 22.25 7.33
N LEU A 106 14.22 23.35 7.17
CA LEU A 106 13.55 24.04 8.27
C LEU A 106 12.48 23.09 8.82
N ILE A 107 12.81 22.50 9.97
CA ILE A 107 11.85 22.06 10.97
C ILE A 107 11.55 23.28 11.85
#